data_AF-A0A1Q2HT50-F1
#
_entry.id   AF-A0A1Q2HT50-F1
#
_cell.length_a   1.000
_cell.length_b   1.000
_cell.length_c   1.000
_cell.angle_alpha   90.00
_cell.angle_beta   90.00
_cell.angle_gamma   90.00
#
_symmetry.space_group_name_H-M   'P 1'
#
loop_
_entity.id
_entity.type
_entity.pdbx_description
1 polymer ?
#
loop_
_entity_poly.entity_id
_entity_poly.type
_entity_poly.pdbx_seq_one_letter_code
_entity_poly.pdbx_strand_id
1 'polypeptide(L)'
;MTRALSPEQLLAIADEFCAVYKVHIRSFAALAAAAAVPGARIHGVPVCGSVTEGSSSLHDTIVQLQPLTNHNSAFADVAQDVYSRWAEGD
;
A
#
# COMPACT_ATOMS: atom_id res chain seq x y z
N MET A 1 1.97 12.11 -11.78
CA MET A 1 2.72 12.55 -10.58
C MET A 1 2.22 11.68 -9.43
N THR A 2 3.11 11.06 -8.65
CA THR A 2 2.69 10.16 -7.56
C THR A 2 2.04 10.94 -6.42
N ARG A 3 0.95 10.40 -5.88
CA ARG A 3 0.27 10.91 -4.68
C ARG A 3 0.69 10.05 -3.48
N ALA A 4 0.87 10.68 -2.32
CA ALA A 4 1.24 9.97 -1.10
C ALA A 4 0.01 9.24 -0.52
N LEU A 5 0.16 7.97 -0.19
CA LEU A 5 -0.84 7.19 0.53
C LEU A 5 -0.58 7.36 2.04
N SER A 6 -1.58 7.80 2.81
CA SER A 6 -1.42 7.89 4.26
C SER A 6 -1.51 6.50 4.91
N PRO A 7 -0.85 6.27 6.06
CA PRO A 7 -1.02 5.04 6.81
C PRO A 7 -2.49 4.73 7.17
N GLU A 8 -3.29 5.75 7.47
CA GLU A 8 -4.72 5.62 7.78
C GLU A 8 -5.53 5.18 6.56
N GLN A 9 -5.18 5.64 5.36
CA GLN A 9 -5.80 5.18 4.13
C GLN A 9 -5.51 3.70 3.89
N LEU A 10 -4.26 3.26 4.06
CA LEU A 10 -3.91 1.85 3.91
C LEU A 10 -4.52 0.98 5.01
N LEU A 11 -4.66 1.52 6.23
CA LEU A 11 -5.37 0.85 7.33
C LEU A 11 -6.84 0.62 6.98
N ALA A 12 -7.53 1.62 6.43
CA ALA A 12 -8.92 1.44 6.02
C ALA A 12 -9.07 0.33 4.95
N ILE A 13 -8.15 0.26 3.98
CA ILE A 13 -8.11 -0.84 3.01
C ILE A 13 -7.88 -2.19 3.72
N ALA A 14 -6.95 -2.23 4.68
CA ALA A 14 -6.64 -3.44 5.44
C ALA A 14 -7.82 -3.92 6.29
N ASP A 15 -8.57 -3.02 6.93
CA ASP A 15 -9.72 -3.36 7.76
C ASP A 15 -10.83 -4.01 6.93
N GLU A 16 -11.18 -3.43 5.77
CA GLU A 16 -12.15 -4.00 4.84
C GLU A 16 -11.69 -5.36 4.30
N PHE A 17 -10.41 -5.47 3.92
CA PHE A 17 -9.84 -6.74 3.46
C PHE A 17 -9.89 -7.82 4.56
N CYS A 18 -9.49 -7.47 5.79
CA CYS A 18 -9.50 -8.38 6.93
C CYS A 18 -10.91 -8.87 7.25
N ALA A 19 -11.92 -8.00 7.16
CA ALA A 19 -13.32 -8.36 7.39
C ALA A 19 -13.83 -9.43 6.41
N VAL A 20 -13.39 -9.39 5.14
CA VAL A 20 -13.78 -10.34 4.09
C VAL A 20 -12.99 -11.66 4.21
N TYR A 21 -11.64 -11.58 4.25
CA TYR A 21 -10.76 -12.75 4.19
C TYR A 21 -10.52 -13.43 5.55
N LYS A 22 -11.11 -12.90 6.63
CA LYS A 22 -10.98 -13.43 8.01
C LYS A 22 -9.52 -13.57 8.45
N VAL A 23 -8.71 -12.56 8.12
CA VAL A 23 -7.33 -12.39 8.58
C VAL A 23 -7.23 -11.21 9.53
N HIS A 24 -6.07 -11.03 10.17
CA HIS A 24 -5.83 -9.91 11.09
C HIS A 24 -4.57 -9.15 10.70
N ILE A 25 -4.54 -7.86 11.02
CA ILE A 25 -3.32 -7.06 10.97
C ILE A 25 -2.38 -7.59 12.06
N ARG A 26 -1.18 -8.03 11.67
CA ARG A 26 -0.12 -8.47 12.59
C ARG A 26 0.95 -7.42 12.82
N SER A 27 1.03 -6.40 11.96
CA SER A 27 2.05 -5.35 12.06
C SER A 27 1.57 -4.02 11.47
N PHE A 28 1.17 -3.11 12.35
CA PHE A 28 0.86 -1.72 11.97
C PHE A 28 2.10 -0.97 11.45
N ALA A 29 3.30 -1.31 11.95
CA ALA A 29 4.55 -0.76 11.45
C ALA A 29 4.80 -1.15 9.98
N ALA A 30 4.46 -2.39 9.60
CA ALA A 30 4.55 -2.83 8.21
C ALA A 30 3.55 -2.09 7.31
N LEU A 31 2.32 -1.85 7.78
CA LEU A 31 1.35 -1.02 7.05
C LEU A 31 1.86 0.42 6.88
N ALA A 32 2.33 1.05 7.95
CA ALA A 32 2.87 2.40 7.87
C ALA A 32 4.06 2.50 6.90
N ALA A 33 4.96 1.52 6.93
CA ALA A 33 6.09 1.45 6.01
C ALA A 33 5.64 1.28 4.55
N ALA A 34 4.68 0.37 4.28
CA ALA A 34 4.14 0.17 2.95
C ALA A 34 3.45 1.43 2.40
N ALA A 35 2.64 2.11 3.22
CA ALA A 35 1.94 3.34 2.81
C ALA A 35 2.90 4.48 2.42
N ALA A 36 4.08 4.54 3.06
CA ALA A 36 5.06 5.59 2.78
C ALA A 36 5.71 5.48 1.38
N VAL A 37 5.74 4.28 0.79
CA VAL A 37 6.52 3.98 -0.43
C VAL A 37 6.08 4.79 -1.67
N PRO A 38 4.80 4.84 -2.06
CA PRO A 38 4.41 5.45 -3.33
C PRO A 38 4.64 6.96 -3.39
N GLY A 39 4.60 7.61 -2.22
CA GLY A 39 4.85 9.06 -2.07
C GLY A 39 6.26 9.42 -1.62
N ALA A 40 7.16 8.44 -1.47
CA ALA A 40 8.48 8.65 -0.89
C ALA A 40 9.33 9.63 -1.72
N ARG A 41 10.11 10.46 -1.01
CA ARG A 41 11.04 11.42 -1.61
C ARG A 41 12.36 11.42 -0.84
N ILE A 42 13.48 11.49 -1.56
CA ILE A 42 14.82 11.61 -0.98
C ILE A 42 15.41 12.92 -1.47
N HIS A 43 15.69 13.84 -0.55
CA HIS A 43 16.12 15.22 -0.88
C HIS A 43 15.22 15.90 -1.92
N GLY A 44 13.91 15.66 -1.84
CA GLY A 44 12.93 16.21 -2.78
C GLY A 44 12.84 15.48 -4.12
N VAL A 45 13.68 14.48 -4.40
CA VAL A 45 13.60 13.63 -5.59
C VAL A 45 12.56 12.53 -5.34
N PRO A 46 11.55 12.35 -6.22
CA PRO A 46 10.61 11.24 -6.11
C PRO A 46 11.35 9.90 -6.17
N VAL A 47 11.03 8.97 -5.26
CA VAL A 47 11.53 7.59 -5.32
C VAL A 47 10.80 6.83 -6.44
N CYS A 48 9.48 7.01 -6.54
CA CYS A 48 8.65 6.51 -7.64
C CYS A 48 8.33 7.67 -8.60
N GLY A 49 8.66 7.51 -9.88
CA GLY A 49 8.47 8.53 -10.92
C GLY A 49 7.09 8.53 -11.56
N SER A 50 6.35 7.42 -11.46
CA SER A 50 5.00 7.27 -12.01
C SER A 50 4.04 6.59 -11.03
N VAL A 51 2.73 6.70 -11.27
CA VAL A 51 1.71 5.99 -10.47
C VAL A 51 1.92 4.48 -10.58
N THR A 52 2.25 3.97 -11.77
CA THR A 52 2.56 2.56 -12.02
C THR A 52 3.75 2.06 -11.19
N GLU A 53 4.83 2.85 -11.12
CA GLU A 53 5.98 2.51 -10.27
C GLU A 53 5.61 2.56 -8.78
N GLY A 54 4.83 3.56 -8.36
CA GLY A 54 4.35 3.69 -6.98
C GLY A 54 3.45 2.53 -6.55
N SER A 55 2.53 2.12 -7.41
CA SER A 55 1.59 1.03 -7.14
C SER A 55 2.30 -0.33 -7.10
N SER A 56 3.24 -0.57 -8.02
CA SER A 56 4.08 -1.78 -8.01
C SER A 56 4.97 -1.84 -6.77
N SER A 57 5.56 -0.72 -6.38
CA SER A 57 6.41 -0.65 -5.19
C SER A 57 5.61 -0.83 -3.89
N LEU A 58 4.37 -0.33 -3.83
CA LEU A 58 3.43 -0.62 -2.74
C LEU A 58 3.18 -2.12 -2.62
N HIS A 59 2.82 -2.75 -3.73
CA HIS A 59 2.57 -4.18 -3.81
C HIS A 59 3.75 -4.98 -3.27
N ASP A 60 4.94 -4.75 -3.83
CA ASP A 60 6.15 -5.50 -3.46
C ASP A 60 6.51 -5.32 -1.99
N THR A 61 6.30 -4.11 -1.45
CA THR A 61 6.54 -3.83 -0.04
C THR A 61 5.55 -4.58 0.86
N ILE A 62 4.27 -4.66 0.50
CA ILE A 62 3.28 -5.45 1.23
C ILE A 62 3.62 -6.93 1.18
N VAL A 63 3.98 -7.45 0.01
CA VAL A 63 4.41 -8.85 -0.16
C VAL A 63 5.66 -9.14 0.66
N GLN A 64 6.61 -8.20 0.77
CA GLN A 64 7.82 -8.44 1.54
C GLN A 64 7.61 -8.33 3.05
N LEU A 65 6.85 -7.33 3.51
CA LEU A 65 6.68 -7.05 4.94
C LEU A 65 5.57 -7.88 5.59
N GLN A 66 4.67 -8.47 4.80
CA GLN A 66 3.58 -9.34 5.25
C GLN A 66 2.80 -8.74 6.44
N PRO A 67 2.13 -7.58 6.28
CA PRO A 67 1.47 -6.87 7.37
C PRO A 67 0.29 -7.63 8.00
N LEU A 68 -0.28 -8.61 7.30
CA LEU A 68 -1.40 -9.44 7.72
C LEU A 68 -0.95 -10.84 8.15
N THR A 69 -1.77 -11.54 8.93
CA THR A 69 -1.51 -12.92 9.36
C THR A 69 -1.47 -13.92 8.20
N ASN A 70 -2.17 -13.65 7.10
CA ASN A 70 -2.16 -14.43 5.87
C ASN A 70 -2.70 -13.57 4.70
N HIS A 71 -2.77 -14.12 3.48
CA HIS A 71 -3.33 -13.48 2.28
C HIS A 71 -2.67 -12.15 1.88
N ASN A 72 -1.40 -11.94 2.24
CA ASN A 72 -0.69 -10.69 1.95
C ASN A 72 -0.49 -10.43 0.45
N SER A 73 -0.36 -11.47 -0.39
CA SER A 73 -0.30 -11.30 -1.85
C SER A 73 -1.61 -10.73 -2.39
N ALA A 74 -2.75 -11.31 -2.01
CA ALA A 74 -4.06 -10.81 -2.42
C ALA A 74 -4.35 -9.41 -1.83
N PHE A 75 -3.89 -9.12 -0.62
CA PHE A 75 -3.97 -7.78 -0.05
C PHE A 75 -3.12 -6.77 -0.84
N ALA A 76 -1.92 -7.17 -1.26
CA ALA A 76 -1.04 -6.35 -2.10
C ALA A 76 -1.70 -6.03 -3.45
N ASP A 77 -2.34 -7.01 -4.10
CA ASP A 77 -3.09 -6.82 -5.34
C ASP A 77 -4.21 -5.78 -5.17
N VAL A 78 -5.00 -5.89 -4.10
CA VAL A 78 -6.08 -4.95 -3.79
C VAL A 78 -5.53 -3.56 -3.50
N ALA A 79 -4.49 -3.45 -2.67
CA ALA A 79 -3.88 -2.17 -2.34
C ALA A 79 -3.27 -1.47 -3.57
N GLN A 80 -2.67 -2.24 -4.48
CA GLN A 80 -2.13 -1.73 -5.75
C GLN A 80 -3.24 -1.16 -6.65
N ASP A 81 -4.33 -1.89 -6.83
CA ASP A 81 -5.47 -1.46 -7.66
C ASP A 81 -6.14 -0.21 -7.07
N VAL A 82 -6.44 -0.22 -5.77
CA VAL A 82 -7.03 0.92 -5.06
C VAL A 82 -6.14 2.15 -5.15
N TYR A 83 -4.82 2.01 -4.91
CA TYR A 83 -3.89 3.12 -5.01
C TYR A 83 -3.82 3.67 -6.44
N SER A 84 -3.77 2.80 -7.46
CA SER A 84 -3.66 3.23 -8.86
C SER A 84 -4.84 4.10 -9.25
N ARG A 85 -6.07 3.65 -8.99
CA ARG A 85 -7.30 4.40 -9.30
C ARG A 85 -7.38 5.72 -8.55
N TRP A 86 -7.12 5.69 -7.24
CA TRP A 86 -7.13 6.88 -6.39
C TRP A 86 -6.07 7.91 -6.82
N ALA A 87 -4.89 7.45 -7.21
CA ALA A 87 -3.79 8.31 -7.63
C ALA A 87 -4.04 8.95 -9.01
N GLU A 88 -4.75 8.24 -9.89
CA GLU A 88 -5.14 8.69 -11.24
C GLU A 88 -6.35 9.64 -11.24
N GLY A 89 -7.19 9.57 -10.19
CA GLY A 89 -8.25 10.56 -9.94
C GLY A 89 -9.67 10.13 -10.27
N ASP A 90 -9.93 8.82 -10.27
CA ASP A 90 -11.29 8.25 -10.30
C ASP A 90 -12.04 8.37 -8.97
#